data_AF-A0A075UGJ2-F1
#
_entry.id   AF-A0A075UGJ2-F1
#
_cell.length_a   1.000
_cell.length_b   1.000
_cell.length_c   1.000
_cell.angle_alpha   90.00
_cell.angle_beta   90.00
_cell.angle_gamma   90.00
#
_symmetry.space_group_name_H-M   'P 1'
#
loop_
_entity.id
_entity.type
_entity.pdbx_description
1 polymer ?
#
loop_
_entity_poly.entity_id
_entity_poly.type
_entity_poly.pdbx_seq_one_letter_code
_entity_poly.pdbx_strand_id
1 'polypeptide(L)'
;MRFVRELAEPWGLLLAATSAGAAWAVQLPTLAALGVGVTVLAARAGVAAATRPKPLPEPEERPLPDVEPGSPEAGWVRRAEAAAEGFRSISASLDTGPLADRVTTMEPVVRETVDTLRRLAARTSATGKALARVDLGAVSAEKARLRKELKTADDDIRGDLNQSLESVQAQEDVHTRLSSAQRKLLAQLRSGALGLDGLVARAAELSAATGDALLDTTTIGELSEQLEGIRRGVVETEEATRRSLG
;
A
#
# COMPACT_ATOMS: atom_id res chain seq x y z
N MET A 1 -38.72 -10.00 16.82
CA MET A 1 -38.36 -9.24 18.04
C MET A 1 -36.93 -9.56 18.48
N ARG A 2 -35.93 -8.91 17.87
CA ARG A 2 -34.48 -9.12 18.13
C ARG A 2 -33.72 -7.80 18.33
N PHE A 3 -34.44 -6.67 18.43
CA PHE A 3 -33.87 -5.33 18.52
C PHE A 3 -33.43 -4.91 19.94
N VAL A 4 -33.84 -5.64 20.97
CA VAL A 4 -33.53 -5.25 22.36
C VAL A 4 -32.17 -5.78 22.83
N ARG A 5 -31.55 -6.73 22.09
CA ARG A 5 -30.29 -7.37 22.51
C ARG A 5 -29.02 -6.74 21.94
N GLU A 6 -29.14 -5.86 20.95
CA GLU A 6 -27.98 -5.11 20.37
C GLU A 6 -27.81 -3.70 20.97
N LEU A 7 -28.74 -3.26 21.83
CA LEU A 7 -28.61 -2.01 22.60
C LEU A 7 -27.84 -2.19 23.92
N ALA A 8 -27.29 -3.38 24.17
CA ALA A 8 -26.53 -3.72 25.37
C ALA A 8 -25.01 -3.73 25.11
N GLU A 9 -24.50 -2.79 24.31
CA GLU A 9 -23.08 -2.45 24.35
C GLU A 9 -22.85 -1.39 25.46
N PRO A 10 -22.14 -1.73 26.55
CA PRO A 10 -22.03 -0.89 27.74
C PRO A 10 -21.34 0.46 27.51
N TRP A 11 -20.63 0.63 26.39
CA TRP A 11 -19.91 1.87 26.06
C TRP A 11 -20.72 2.87 25.23
N GLY A 12 -21.76 2.42 24.52
CA GLY A 12 -22.63 3.32 23.74
C GLY A 12 -23.57 4.16 24.61
N LEU A 13 -24.05 3.59 25.72
CA LEU A 13 -24.89 4.31 26.69
C LEU A 13 -24.08 5.35 27.48
N LEU A 14 -22.78 5.12 27.71
CA LEU A 14 -21.90 6.09 28.38
C LEU A 14 -21.65 7.34 27.53
N LEU A 15 -21.53 7.20 26.21
CA LEU A 15 -21.39 8.34 25.28
C LEU A 15 -22.70 9.10 25.07
N ALA A 16 -23.85 8.40 25.08
CA ALA A 16 -25.16 9.03 25.01
C ALA A 16 -25.52 9.77 26.31
N ALA A 17 -25.12 9.25 27.47
CA ALA A 17 -25.35 9.89 28.77
C ALA A 17 -24.46 11.13 28.98
N THR A 18 -23.20 11.10 28.54
CA THR A 18 -22.27 12.26 28.65
C THR A 18 -22.66 13.41 27.71
N SER A 19 -23.17 13.11 26.52
CA SER A 19 -23.64 14.13 25.58
C SER A 19 -24.96 14.79 26.00
N ALA A 20 -25.85 14.07 26.70
CA ALA A 20 -27.05 14.66 27.30
C ALA A 20 -26.73 15.58 28.51
N GLY A 21 -25.69 15.27 29.28
CA GLY A 21 -25.25 16.09 30.43
C GLY A 21 -24.66 17.45 30.03
N ALA A 22 -23.93 17.53 28.92
CA ALA A 22 -23.34 18.79 28.44
C ALA A 22 -24.39 19.79 27.94
N ALA A 23 -25.54 19.31 27.44
CA ALA A 23 -26.62 20.16 26.94
C ALA A 23 -27.45 20.83 28.06
N TRP A 24 -27.48 20.25 29.27
CA TRP A 24 -28.23 20.81 30.40
C TRP A 24 -27.53 22.02 31.05
N ALA A 25 -26.20 22.13 30.89
CA ALA A 25 -25.39 23.18 31.49
C ALA A 25 -25.50 24.56 30.81
N VAL A 26 -26.16 24.67 29.64
CA VAL A 26 -26.21 25.91 28.83
C VAL A 26 -27.61 26.54 28.77
N GLN A 27 -28.61 26.02 29.52
CA GLN A 27 -29.97 26.61 29.63
C GLN A 27 -30.59 27.05 28.29
N LEU A 28 -30.39 26.25 27.22
CA LEU A 28 -31.03 26.52 25.94
C LEU A 28 -32.52 26.12 25.97
N PRO A 29 -33.42 26.90 25.33
CA PRO A 29 -34.84 26.59 25.27
C PRO A 29 -35.09 25.18 24.71
N THR A 30 -36.00 24.43 25.33
CA THR A 30 -36.26 23.00 25.08
C THR A 30 -36.57 22.63 23.63
N LEU A 31 -37.01 23.59 22.81
CA LEU A 31 -37.28 23.40 21.39
C LEU A 31 -36.02 23.40 20.50
N ALA A 32 -34.90 23.97 20.94
CA ALA A 32 -33.64 23.96 20.19
C ALA A 32 -32.88 22.62 20.32
N ALA A 33 -33.06 21.90 21.44
CA ALA A 33 -32.41 20.61 21.69
C ALA A 33 -32.94 19.48 20.80
N LEU A 34 -34.23 19.52 20.41
CA LEU A 34 -34.81 18.56 19.46
C LEU A 34 -34.30 18.77 18.02
N GLY A 35 -33.93 20.00 17.65
CA GLY A 35 -33.40 20.32 16.32
C GLY A 35 -31.99 19.77 16.09
N VAL A 36 -31.13 19.76 17.12
CA VAL A 36 -29.75 19.27 17.01
C VAL A 36 -29.69 17.74 16.92
N GLY A 37 -30.56 17.03 17.65
CA GLY A 37 -30.67 15.57 17.55
C GLY A 37 -31.15 15.10 16.18
N VAL A 38 -32.15 15.78 15.61
CA VAL A 38 -32.69 15.46 14.27
C VAL A 38 -31.72 15.82 13.16
N THR A 39 -30.94 16.90 13.28
CA THR A 39 -29.94 17.28 12.28
C THR A 39 -28.73 16.34 12.27
N VAL A 40 -28.29 15.84 13.43
CA VAL A 40 -27.22 14.81 13.50
C VAL A 40 -27.73 13.46 12.98
N LEU A 41 -28.98 13.07 13.28
CA LEU A 41 -29.58 11.85 12.73
C LEU A 41 -29.88 11.96 11.23
N ALA A 42 -30.27 13.13 10.72
CA ALA A 42 -30.50 13.38 9.30
C ALA A 42 -29.19 13.50 8.49
N ALA A 43 -28.15 14.13 9.05
CA ALA A 43 -26.81 14.16 8.45
C ALA A 43 -26.21 12.73 8.41
N ARG A 44 -26.40 11.95 9.48
CA ARG A 44 -25.95 10.55 9.50
C ARG A 44 -26.80 9.65 8.63
N ALA A 45 -28.11 9.90 8.48
CA ALA A 45 -28.97 9.17 7.55
C ALA A 45 -28.70 9.52 6.08
N GLY A 46 -28.31 10.77 5.79
CA GLY A 46 -27.84 11.20 4.46
C GLY A 46 -26.51 10.54 4.09
N VAL A 47 -25.56 10.46 5.02
CA VAL A 47 -24.30 9.72 4.85
C VAL A 47 -24.56 8.21 4.77
N ALA A 48 -25.47 7.66 5.57
CA ALA A 48 -25.78 6.22 5.59
C ALA A 48 -26.58 5.75 4.36
N ALA A 49 -27.44 6.60 3.80
CA ALA A 49 -28.14 6.33 2.54
C ALA A 49 -27.19 6.41 1.33
N ALA A 50 -26.17 7.27 1.39
CA ALA A 50 -25.07 7.31 0.43
C ALA A 50 -24.08 6.14 0.58
N THR A 51 -24.07 5.44 1.72
CA THR A 51 -23.23 4.25 1.98
C THR A 51 -24.02 2.93 2.02
N ARG A 52 -25.25 2.87 1.48
CA ARG A 52 -25.95 1.59 1.34
C ARG A 52 -25.22 0.71 0.32
N PRO A 53 -24.85 -0.54 0.66
CA PRO A 53 -24.24 -1.45 -0.30
C PRO A 53 -25.27 -1.85 -1.36
N LYS A 54 -24.98 -1.47 -2.62
CA LYS A 54 -25.60 -2.03 -3.81
C LYS A 54 -25.12 -3.50 -3.95
N PRO A 55 -25.97 -4.46 -4.38
CA PRO A 55 -25.57 -5.86 -4.52
C PRO A 55 -24.27 -5.96 -5.34
N LEU A 56 -23.29 -6.65 -4.77
CA LEU A 56 -21.90 -6.75 -5.21
C LEU A 56 -21.82 -7.12 -6.71
N PRO A 57 -21.31 -6.23 -7.58
CA PRO A 57 -20.54 -6.65 -8.73
C PRO A 57 -19.21 -7.24 -8.22
N GLU A 58 -18.61 -8.13 -9.01
CA GLU A 58 -17.26 -8.67 -8.78
C GLU A 58 -16.27 -7.55 -8.40
N PRO A 59 -15.22 -7.84 -7.59
CA PRO A 59 -14.32 -6.81 -7.07
C PRO A 59 -13.67 -6.04 -8.24
N GLU A 60 -14.25 -4.88 -8.56
CA GLU A 60 -13.62 -3.88 -9.42
C GLU A 60 -12.32 -3.46 -8.72
N GLU A 61 -11.21 -3.88 -9.29
CA GLU A 61 -9.89 -3.37 -8.97
C GLU A 61 -9.97 -1.85 -9.07
N ARG A 62 -9.84 -1.14 -7.93
CA ARG A 62 -9.62 0.31 -7.96
C ARG A 62 -8.52 0.58 -8.98
N PRO A 63 -8.72 1.48 -9.95
CA PRO A 63 -7.69 1.76 -10.95
C PRO A 63 -6.41 2.09 -10.20
N LEU A 64 -5.38 1.27 -10.43
CA LEU A 64 -4.08 1.47 -9.84
C LEU A 64 -3.62 2.88 -10.21
N PRO A 65 -3.15 3.71 -9.26
CA PRO A 65 -2.65 5.03 -9.59
C PRO A 65 -1.59 4.88 -10.67
N ASP A 66 -1.81 5.58 -11.78
CA ASP A 66 -1.05 5.35 -13.00
C ASP A 66 0.44 5.61 -12.74
N VAL A 67 1.26 4.63 -13.13
CA VAL A 67 2.71 4.72 -13.03
C VAL A 67 3.15 5.72 -14.09
N GLU A 68 3.82 6.78 -13.66
CA GLU A 68 4.15 7.87 -14.57
C GLU A 68 5.00 7.37 -15.74
N PRO A 69 4.61 7.66 -17.01
CA PRO A 69 5.40 7.27 -18.17
C PRO A 69 6.83 7.81 -18.08
N GLY A 70 7.83 6.96 -18.34
CA GLY A 70 9.24 7.34 -18.25
C GLY A 70 9.86 7.27 -16.84
N SER A 71 9.06 6.99 -15.80
CA SER A 71 9.57 6.75 -14.45
C SER A 71 10.44 5.47 -14.36
N PRO A 72 11.35 5.39 -13.38
CA PRO A 72 12.08 4.14 -13.07
C PRO A 72 11.14 2.96 -12.85
N GLU A 73 10.03 3.18 -12.15
CA GLU A 73 8.99 2.20 -11.86
C GLU A 73 8.39 1.62 -13.14
N ALA A 74 8.04 2.47 -14.11
CA ALA A 74 7.54 2.02 -15.41
C ALA A 74 8.57 1.17 -16.16
N GLY A 75 9.86 1.50 -16.03
CA GLY A 75 10.96 0.73 -16.62
C GLY A 75 11.03 -0.70 -16.07
N TRP A 76 10.89 -0.87 -14.77
CA TRP A 76 10.92 -2.19 -14.13
C TRP A 76 9.66 -3.02 -14.42
N VAL A 77 8.48 -2.39 -14.49
CA VAL A 77 7.25 -3.08 -14.89
C VAL A 77 7.35 -3.60 -16.32
N ARG A 78 7.79 -2.77 -17.27
CA ARG A 78 7.98 -3.22 -18.67
C ARG A 78 8.98 -4.37 -18.77
N ARG A 79 10.05 -4.34 -17.97
CA ARG A 79 11.02 -5.43 -17.91
C ARG A 79 10.39 -6.73 -17.38
N ALA A 80 9.62 -6.66 -16.30
CA ALA A 80 8.91 -7.82 -15.75
C ALA A 80 7.88 -8.40 -16.74
N GLU A 81 7.17 -7.55 -17.47
CA GLU A 81 6.24 -7.96 -18.54
C GLU A 81 6.98 -8.65 -19.68
N ALA A 82 8.11 -8.09 -20.12
CA ALA A 82 8.95 -8.70 -21.14
C ALA A 82 9.50 -10.08 -20.69
N ALA A 83 9.88 -10.22 -19.41
CA ALA A 83 10.29 -11.49 -18.85
C ALA A 83 9.15 -12.52 -18.86
N ALA A 84 7.93 -12.13 -18.46
CA ALA A 84 6.78 -13.03 -18.50
C ALA A 84 6.40 -13.46 -19.92
N GLU A 85 6.54 -12.56 -20.90
CA GLU A 85 6.33 -12.91 -22.31
C GLU A 85 7.44 -13.83 -22.83
N GLY A 86 8.70 -13.58 -22.45
CA GLY A 86 9.82 -14.47 -22.76
C GLY A 86 9.63 -15.87 -22.18
N PHE A 87 9.18 -15.96 -20.92
CA PHE A 87 8.86 -17.23 -20.26
C PHE A 87 7.77 -18.00 -21.01
N ARG A 88 6.69 -17.32 -21.42
CA ARG A 88 5.62 -17.90 -22.22
C ARG A 88 6.11 -18.37 -23.60
N SER A 89 6.96 -17.57 -24.25
CA SER A 89 7.56 -17.95 -25.52
C SER A 89 8.41 -19.22 -25.41
N ILE A 90 9.19 -19.37 -24.32
CA ILE A 90 9.95 -20.60 -24.05
C ILE A 90 9.00 -21.76 -23.85
N SER A 91 7.99 -21.60 -22.97
CA SER A 91 6.96 -22.60 -22.70
C SER A 91 6.31 -23.14 -23.97
N ALA A 92 5.91 -22.24 -24.89
CA ALA A 92 5.26 -22.59 -26.15
C ALA A 92 6.20 -23.26 -27.17
N SER A 93 7.52 -23.12 -27.01
CA SER A 93 8.53 -23.70 -27.89
C SER A 93 9.05 -25.08 -27.45
N LEU A 94 8.70 -25.51 -26.23
CA LEU A 94 9.13 -26.79 -25.68
C LEU A 94 8.35 -27.94 -26.30
N ASP A 95 9.07 -29.01 -26.65
CA ASP A 95 8.45 -30.29 -26.99
C ASP A 95 7.77 -30.90 -25.76
N THR A 96 6.71 -31.69 -25.98
CA THR A 96 5.99 -32.38 -24.91
C THR A 96 6.94 -33.22 -24.05
N GLY A 97 6.88 -33.02 -22.74
CA GLY A 97 7.71 -33.71 -21.78
C GLY A 97 7.68 -33.06 -20.39
N PRO A 98 8.40 -33.62 -19.40
CA PRO A 98 8.35 -33.17 -18.02
C PRO A 98 8.70 -31.69 -17.81
N LEU A 99 9.62 -31.15 -18.63
CA LEU A 99 9.98 -29.73 -18.58
C LEU A 99 8.84 -28.85 -19.10
N ALA A 100 8.20 -29.21 -20.23
CA ALA A 100 7.08 -28.47 -20.80
C ALA A 100 5.90 -28.42 -19.83
N ASP A 101 5.56 -29.56 -19.20
CA ASP A 101 4.51 -29.64 -18.18
C ASP A 101 4.82 -28.71 -17.00
N ARG A 102 6.07 -28.71 -16.53
CA ARG A 102 6.46 -27.84 -15.41
C ARG A 102 6.38 -26.37 -15.77
N VAL A 103 7.01 -25.97 -16.86
CA VAL A 103 7.07 -24.56 -17.29
C VAL A 103 5.64 -24.04 -17.53
N THR A 104 4.78 -24.83 -18.17
CA THR A 104 3.35 -24.51 -18.35
C THR A 104 2.65 -24.28 -17.01
N THR A 105 2.92 -25.13 -16.02
CA THR A 105 2.33 -25.00 -14.67
C THR A 105 2.80 -23.73 -13.93
N MET A 106 3.97 -23.19 -14.29
CA MET A 106 4.54 -21.99 -13.67
C MET A 106 4.04 -20.67 -14.30
N GLU A 107 3.52 -20.70 -15.53
CA GLU A 107 3.06 -19.48 -16.22
C GLU A 107 2.04 -18.64 -15.43
N PRO A 108 1.02 -19.23 -14.78
CA PRO A 108 0.08 -18.44 -13.99
C PRO A 108 0.75 -17.71 -12.83
N VAL A 109 1.73 -18.36 -12.19
CA VAL A 109 2.47 -17.81 -11.05
C VAL A 109 3.40 -16.69 -11.49
N VAL A 110 4.05 -16.82 -12.66
CA VAL A 110 4.82 -15.73 -13.28
C VAL A 110 3.94 -14.52 -13.55
N ARG A 111 2.74 -14.73 -14.10
CA ARG A 111 1.76 -13.66 -14.37
C ARG A 111 1.29 -12.96 -13.09
N GLU A 112 0.92 -13.73 -12.08
CA GLU A 112 0.54 -13.22 -10.76
C GLU A 112 1.67 -12.39 -10.12
N THR A 113 2.93 -12.84 -10.31
CA THR A 113 4.11 -12.11 -9.85
C THR A 113 4.25 -10.77 -10.57
N VAL A 114 4.05 -10.71 -11.90
CA VAL A 114 4.04 -9.45 -12.66
C VAL A 114 2.93 -8.51 -12.17
N ASP A 115 1.72 -9.03 -11.95
CA ASP A 115 0.61 -8.20 -11.44
C ASP A 115 0.90 -7.66 -10.04
N THR A 116 1.59 -8.44 -9.20
CA THR A 116 2.07 -7.97 -7.90
C THR A 116 3.13 -6.87 -8.06
N LEU A 117 4.06 -6.99 -9.00
CA LEU A 117 5.04 -5.94 -9.31
C LEU A 117 4.37 -4.67 -9.87
N ARG A 118 3.31 -4.78 -10.67
CA ARG A 118 2.51 -3.62 -11.13
C ARG A 118 1.86 -2.89 -9.96
N ARG A 119 1.24 -3.64 -9.03
CA ARG A 119 0.67 -3.06 -7.80
C ARG A 119 1.74 -2.36 -6.95
N LEU A 120 2.92 -2.96 -6.83
CA LEU A 120 4.05 -2.39 -6.11
C LEU A 120 4.55 -1.09 -6.77
N ALA A 121 4.65 -1.06 -8.09
CA ALA A 121 5.06 0.10 -8.87
C ALA A 121 4.07 1.26 -8.72
N ALA A 122 2.77 0.99 -8.80
CA ALA A 122 1.72 1.98 -8.58
C ALA A 122 1.80 2.59 -7.17
N ARG A 123 2.04 1.75 -6.16
CA ARG A 123 2.22 2.20 -4.78
C ARG A 123 3.47 3.06 -4.61
N THR A 124 4.59 2.65 -5.19
CA THR A 124 5.85 3.41 -5.16
C THR A 124 5.65 4.79 -5.81
N SER A 125 4.94 4.83 -6.94
CA SER A 125 4.58 6.07 -7.63
C SER A 125 3.70 6.98 -6.77
N ALA A 126 2.70 6.41 -6.08
CA ALA A 126 1.85 7.15 -5.16
C ALA A 126 2.64 7.72 -3.96
N THR A 127 3.60 6.95 -3.42
CA THR A 127 4.51 7.43 -2.36
C THR A 127 5.42 8.54 -2.86
N GLY A 128 5.96 8.44 -4.08
CA GLY A 128 6.74 9.50 -4.71
C GLY A 128 5.93 10.79 -4.90
N LYS A 129 4.70 10.68 -5.40
CA LYS A 129 3.76 11.81 -5.51
C LYS A 129 3.44 12.44 -4.15
N ALA A 130 3.33 11.65 -3.10
CA ALA A 130 3.11 12.16 -1.74
C ALA A 130 4.34 12.91 -1.21
N LEU A 131 5.56 12.38 -1.44
CA LEU A 131 6.81 13.04 -1.07
C LEU A 131 6.98 14.38 -1.81
N ALA A 132 6.67 14.43 -3.10
CA ALA A 132 6.79 15.64 -3.90
C ALA A 132 5.87 16.79 -3.44
N ARG A 133 4.84 16.52 -2.64
CA ARG A 133 3.96 17.55 -2.04
C ARG A 133 4.55 18.20 -0.79
N VAL A 134 5.55 17.57 -0.17
CA VAL A 134 6.20 18.10 1.04
C VAL A 134 7.46 18.83 0.62
N ASP A 135 7.47 20.15 0.75
CA ASP A 135 8.68 20.96 0.56
C ASP A 135 9.58 20.81 1.79
N LEU A 136 10.47 19.82 1.75
CA LEU A 136 11.43 19.58 2.83
C LEU A 136 12.33 20.81 3.09
N GLY A 137 12.61 21.62 2.06
CA GLY A 137 13.38 22.85 2.21
C GLY A 137 12.64 23.87 3.07
N ALA A 138 11.35 24.08 2.80
CA ALA A 138 10.49 24.94 3.60
C ALA A 138 10.36 24.43 5.05
N VAL A 139 10.14 23.13 5.24
CA VAL A 139 10.03 22.50 6.57
C VAL A 139 11.33 22.67 7.38
N SER A 140 12.50 22.45 6.78
CA SER A 140 13.77 22.64 7.48
C SER A 140 14.09 24.11 7.75
N ALA A 141 13.69 25.03 6.87
CA ALA A 141 13.82 26.47 7.10
C ALA A 141 12.92 26.93 8.25
N GLU A 142 11.68 26.45 8.30
CA GLU A 142 10.72 26.67 9.38
C GLU A 142 11.29 26.21 10.72
N LYS A 143 11.83 24.98 10.75
CA LYS A 143 12.47 24.40 11.94
C LYS A 143 13.63 25.26 12.45
N ALA A 144 14.46 25.76 11.53
CA ALA A 144 15.58 26.63 11.87
C ALA A 144 15.10 27.99 12.42
N ARG A 145 14.02 28.55 11.84
CA ARG A 145 13.41 29.79 12.30
C ARG A 145 12.82 29.65 13.71
N LEU A 146 11.97 28.63 13.94
CA LEU A 146 11.37 28.35 15.25
C LEU A 146 12.43 28.14 16.33
N ARG A 147 13.52 27.41 16.02
CA ARG A 147 14.65 27.24 16.95
C ARG A 147 15.38 28.54 17.27
N LYS A 148 15.43 29.48 16.33
CA LYS A 148 16.04 30.80 16.56
C LYS A 148 15.12 31.66 17.43
N GLU A 149 13.83 31.69 17.14
CA GLU A 149 12.82 32.41 17.94
C GLU A 149 12.79 31.90 19.39
N LEU A 150 12.87 30.59 19.58
CA LEU A 150 12.89 29.96 20.92
C LEU A 150 14.06 30.43 21.80
N LYS A 151 15.20 30.80 21.21
CA LYS A 151 16.38 31.28 21.97
C LYS A 151 16.16 32.64 22.63
N THR A 152 15.25 33.44 22.09
CA THR A 152 14.95 34.81 22.57
C THR A 152 13.52 34.94 23.05
N ALA A 153 12.78 33.84 23.12
CA ALA A 153 11.36 33.83 23.49
C ALA A 153 11.17 34.01 24.99
N ASP A 154 10.21 34.86 25.35
CA ASP A 154 9.70 34.98 26.71
C ASP A 154 8.89 33.74 27.10
N ASP A 155 8.68 33.54 28.41
CA ASP A 155 8.02 32.35 28.96
C ASP A 155 6.59 32.16 28.41
N ASP A 156 5.89 33.27 28.14
CA ASP A 156 4.49 33.28 27.67
C ASP A 156 4.29 32.64 26.28
N ILE A 157 5.27 32.77 25.38
CA ILE A 157 5.17 32.25 24.00
C ILE A 157 6.00 30.98 23.79
N ARG A 158 6.84 30.60 24.76
CA ARG A 158 7.76 29.46 24.62
C ARG A 158 7.02 28.13 24.45
N GLY A 159 5.86 27.99 25.09
CA GLY A 159 4.99 26.82 24.93
C GLY A 159 4.52 26.64 23.48
N ASP A 160 3.96 27.69 22.89
CA ASP A 160 3.44 27.69 21.52
C ASP A 160 4.55 27.44 20.49
N LEU A 161 5.74 28.00 20.69
CA LEU A 161 6.90 27.76 19.84
C LEU A 161 7.39 26.31 19.93
N ASN A 162 7.38 25.70 21.12
CA ASN A 162 7.72 24.29 21.29
C ASN A 162 6.70 23.37 20.61
N GLN A 163 5.39 23.63 20.77
CA GLN A 163 4.32 22.91 20.08
C GLN A 163 4.48 22.98 18.55
N SER A 164 4.79 24.17 18.04
CA SER A 164 5.03 24.40 16.61
C SER A 164 6.26 23.63 16.13
N LEU A 165 7.34 23.65 16.92
CA LEU A 165 8.58 22.93 16.60
C LEU A 165 8.37 21.41 16.59
N GLU A 166 7.59 20.87 17.53
CA GLU A 166 7.19 19.46 17.57
C GLU A 166 6.39 19.08 16.31
N SER A 167 5.45 19.92 15.89
CA SER A 167 4.65 19.70 14.68
C SER A 167 5.52 19.67 13.42
N VAL A 168 6.50 20.57 13.30
CA VAL A 168 7.46 20.60 12.18
C VAL A 168 8.39 19.38 12.21
N GLN A 169 8.81 18.93 13.39
CA GLN A 169 9.60 17.69 13.54
C GLN A 169 8.80 16.47 13.08
N ALA A 170 7.53 16.38 13.46
CA ALA A 170 6.65 15.30 13.01
C ALA A 170 6.52 15.25 11.47
N GLN A 171 6.50 16.41 10.80
CA GLN A 171 6.49 16.47 9.34
C GLN A 171 7.80 15.93 8.72
N GLU A 172 8.96 16.28 9.27
CA GLU A 172 10.26 15.73 8.82
C GLU A 172 10.36 14.22 9.04
N ASP A 173 9.84 13.72 10.17
CA ASP A 173 9.84 12.31 10.50
C ASP A 173 8.95 11.51 9.53
N VAL A 174 7.77 12.03 9.20
CA VAL A 174 6.87 11.44 8.19
C VAL A 174 7.55 11.43 6.82
N HIS A 175 8.17 12.53 6.40
CA HIS A 175 8.91 12.59 5.14
C HIS A 175 10.04 11.54 5.10
N THR A 176 10.81 11.42 6.18
CA THR A 176 11.89 10.44 6.30
C THR A 176 11.38 9.00 6.20
N ARG A 177 10.28 8.69 6.89
CA ARG A 177 9.62 7.37 6.81
C ARG A 177 9.14 7.06 5.38
N LEU A 178 8.48 8.01 4.72
CA LEU A 178 7.99 7.85 3.35
C LEU A 178 9.13 7.70 2.34
N SER A 179 10.20 8.47 2.46
CA SER A 179 11.38 8.36 1.60
C SER A 179 12.10 7.02 1.76
N SER A 180 12.23 6.55 3.01
CA SER A 180 12.76 5.21 3.30
C SER A 180 11.88 4.11 2.69
N ALA A 181 10.56 4.22 2.85
CA ALA A 181 9.61 3.27 2.26
C ALA A 181 9.69 3.26 0.73
N GLN A 182 9.71 4.43 0.07
CA GLN A 182 9.82 4.51 -1.39
C GLN A 182 11.08 3.81 -1.90
N ARG A 183 12.24 4.05 -1.28
CA ARG A 183 13.51 3.41 -1.67
C ARG A 183 13.45 1.89 -1.53
N LYS A 184 12.83 1.37 -0.46
CA LYS A 184 12.64 -0.07 -0.26
C LYS A 184 11.72 -0.68 -1.31
N LEU A 185 10.58 -0.03 -1.59
CA LEU A 185 9.64 -0.50 -2.61
C LEU A 185 10.27 -0.52 -4.01
N LEU A 186 11.04 0.51 -4.37
CA LEU A 186 11.76 0.57 -5.65
C LEU A 186 12.84 -0.51 -5.75
N ALA A 187 13.60 -0.73 -4.67
CA ALA A 187 14.58 -1.82 -4.62
C ALA A 187 13.92 -3.19 -4.78
N GLN A 188 12.75 -3.39 -4.18
CA GLN A 188 11.99 -4.64 -4.28
C GLN A 188 11.42 -4.85 -5.69
N LEU A 189 10.88 -3.80 -6.30
CA LEU A 189 10.40 -3.83 -7.68
C LEU A 189 11.53 -4.23 -8.64
N ARG A 190 12.72 -3.63 -8.45
CA ARG A 190 13.93 -3.98 -9.22
C ARG A 190 14.34 -5.44 -8.99
N SER A 191 14.41 -5.87 -7.74
CA SER A 191 14.81 -7.23 -7.38
C SER A 191 13.86 -8.27 -7.99
N GLY A 192 12.55 -8.06 -7.89
CA GLY A 192 11.55 -8.96 -8.47
C GLY A 192 11.61 -9.03 -9.99
N ALA A 193 11.76 -7.90 -10.67
CA ALA A 193 11.92 -7.87 -12.13
C ALA A 193 13.19 -8.62 -12.58
N LEU A 194 14.33 -8.40 -11.92
CA LEU A 194 15.58 -9.12 -12.21
C LEU A 194 15.48 -10.62 -11.89
N GLY A 195 14.72 -10.99 -10.85
CA GLY A 195 14.44 -12.38 -10.55
C GLY A 195 13.68 -13.07 -11.68
N LEU A 196 12.67 -12.41 -12.25
CA LEU A 196 11.94 -12.93 -13.41
C LEU A 196 12.84 -13.07 -14.66
N ASP A 197 13.74 -12.11 -14.91
CA ASP A 197 14.75 -12.24 -15.98
C ASP A 197 15.64 -13.48 -15.76
N GLY A 198 16.08 -13.71 -14.52
CA GLY A 198 16.88 -14.89 -14.15
C GLY A 198 16.12 -16.20 -14.35
N LEU A 199 14.83 -16.23 -14.01
CA LEU A 199 13.95 -17.37 -14.25
C LEU A 199 13.83 -17.70 -15.75
N VAL A 200 13.67 -16.68 -16.59
CA VAL A 200 13.63 -16.83 -18.05
C VAL A 200 14.95 -17.38 -18.58
N ALA A 201 16.08 -16.84 -18.13
CA ALA A 201 17.40 -17.31 -18.53
C ALA A 201 17.60 -18.80 -18.17
N ARG A 202 17.17 -19.20 -16.97
CA ARG A 202 17.26 -20.59 -16.51
C ARG A 202 16.31 -21.52 -17.29
N ALA A 203 15.10 -21.07 -17.60
CA ALA A 203 14.18 -21.83 -18.45
C ALA A 203 14.73 -22.03 -19.88
N ALA A 204 15.40 -21.01 -20.44
CA ALA A 204 16.06 -21.09 -21.74
C ALA A 204 17.29 -22.02 -21.72
N GLU A 205 18.08 -21.99 -20.64
CA GLU A 205 19.19 -22.92 -20.44
C GLU A 205 18.70 -24.38 -20.43
N LEU A 206 17.63 -24.65 -19.67
CA LEU A 206 17.06 -25.99 -19.57
C LEU A 206 16.41 -26.45 -20.88
N SER A 207 15.77 -25.54 -21.63
CA SER A 207 15.20 -25.87 -22.95
C SER A 207 16.27 -26.22 -23.98
N ALA A 208 17.44 -25.57 -23.93
CA ALA A 208 18.58 -25.89 -24.78
C ALA A 208 19.25 -27.23 -24.38
N ALA A 209 19.28 -27.55 -23.08
CA ALA A 209 19.92 -28.77 -22.56
C ALA A 209 19.08 -30.05 -22.76
N THR A 210 17.77 -29.93 -23.00
CA THR A 210 16.83 -31.06 -23.19
C THR A 210 17.23 -32.04 -24.31
N GLY A 211 18.09 -31.63 -25.24
CA GLY A 211 18.58 -32.48 -26.33
C GLY A 211 19.71 -33.45 -25.94
N ASP A 212 20.39 -33.26 -24.80
CA ASP A 212 21.65 -33.97 -24.49
C ASP A 212 21.69 -34.64 -23.10
N ALA A 213 20.71 -34.39 -22.21
CA ALA A 213 20.71 -34.95 -20.86
C ALA A 213 19.32 -35.30 -20.32
N LEU A 214 19.24 -36.45 -19.63
CA LEU A 214 18.15 -36.80 -18.71
C LEU A 214 18.01 -35.68 -17.67
N LEU A 215 17.03 -34.79 -17.87
CA LEU A 215 16.67 -33.79 -16.88
C LEU A 215 16.23 -34.49 -15.60
N ASP A 216 17.05 -34.42 -14.54
CA ASP A 216 16.62 -34.87 -13.23
C ASP A 216 15.61 -33.87 -12.63
N THR A 217 14.62 -34.43 -11.96
CA THR A 217 13.54 -33.76 -11.23
C THR A 217 14.03 -32.66 -10.28
N THR A 218 15.25 -32.79 -9.74
CA THR A 218 15.90 -31.77 -8.90
C THR A 218 16.07 -30.44 -9.64
N THR A 219 16.54 -30.46 -10.88
CA THR A 219 16.80 -29.24 -11.69
C THR A 219 15.50 -28.51 -12.05
N ILE A 220 14.42 -29.27 -12.24
CA ILE A 220 13.08 -28.75 -12.49
C ILE A 220 12.48 -28.14 -11.19
N GLY A 221 12.81 -28.72 -10.04
CA GLY A 221 12.47 -28.19 -8.72
C GLY A 221 13.07 -26.81 -8.45
N GLU A 222 14.34 -26.60 -8.82
CA GLU A 222 15.05 -25.32 -8.63
C GLU A 222 14.32 -24.12 -9.26
N LEU A 223 13.77 -24.27 -10.48
CA LEU A 223 12.99 -23.21 -11.14
C LEU A 223 11.80 -22.75 -10.28
N SER A 224 11.15 -23.71 -9.62
CA SER A 224 9.95 -23.44 -8.84
C SER A 224 10.28 -22.80 -7.51
N GLU A 225 11.37 -23.23 -6.89
CA GLU A 225 11.92 -22.60 -5.69
C GLU A 225 12.37 -21.17 -5.97
N GLN A 226 13.00 -20.92 -7.13
CA GLN A 226 13.36 -19.57 -7.56
C GLN A 226 12.13 -18.68 -7.72
N LEU A 227 11.09 -19.14 -8.42
CA LEU A 227 9.86 -18.36 -8.62
C LEU A 227 9.14 -18.08 -7.29
N GLU A 228 9.02 -19.09 -6.42
CA GLU A 228 8.41 -18.89 -5.10
C GLU A 228 9.25 -17.97 -4.20
N GLY A 229 10.58 -18.03 -4.30
CA GLY A 229 11.49 -17.09 -3.63
C GLY A 229 11.26 -15.64 -4.08
N ILE A 230 11.11 -15.41 -5.38
CA ILE A 230 10.80 -14.09 -5.94
C ILE A 230 9.43 -13.61 -5.44
N ARG A 231 8.40 -14.45 -5.57
CA ARG A 231 7.03 -14.15 -5.13
C ARG A 231 6.99 -13.79 -3.64
N ARG A 232 7.57 -14.63 -2.79
CA ARG A 232 7.64 -14.43 -1.34
C ARG A 232 8.37 -13.14 -0.99
N GLY A 233 9.53 -12.89 -1.59
CA GLY A 233 10.30 -11.68 -1.33
C GLY A 233 9.52 -10.40 -1.64
N VAL A 234 8.75 -10.39 -2.73
CA VAL A 234 7.90 -9.26 -3.12
C VAL A 234 6.77 -9.04 -2.11
N VAL A 235 6.06 -10.10 -1.72
CA VAL A 235 4.93 -10.02 -0.78
C VAL A 235 5.40 -9.61 0.62
N GLU A 236 6.43 -10.25 1.16
CA GLU A 236 6.95 -9.98 2.51
C GLU A 236 7.39 -8.52 2.67
N THR A 237 8.08 -7.99 1.66
CA THR A 237 8.56 -6.60 1.68
C THR A 237 7.40 -5.60 1.55
N GLU A 238 6.37 -5.93 0.78
CA GLU A 238 5.17 -5.11 0.69
C GLU A 238 4.45 -5.03 2.05
N GLU A 239 4.31 -6.16 2.72
CA GLU A 239 3.71 -6.25 4.05
C GLU A 239 4.54 -5.52 5.11
N ALA A 240 5.85 -5.72 5.12
CA ALA A 240 6.78 -5.03 6.02
C ALA A 240 6.68 -3.51 5.84
N THR A 241 6.62 -3.06 4.58
CA THR A 241 6.45 -1.63 4.28
C THR A 241 5.09 -1.12 4.72
N ARG A 242 4.01 -1.90 4.52
CA ARG A 242 2.67 -1.56 5.00
C ARG A 242 2.61 -1.41 6.52
N ARG A 243 3.20 -2.33 7.27
CA ARG A 243 3.31 -2.25 8.74
C ARG A 243 4.13 -1.05 9.22
N SER A 244 5.14 -0.63 8.46
CA SER A 244 5.98 0.52 8.84
C SER A 244 5.33 1.88 8.57
N LEU A 245 4.29 1.92 7.73
CA LEU A 245 3.59 3.14 7.31
C LEU A 245 2.22 3.33 7.99
N GLY A 246 1.56 2.25 8.40
CA GLY A 246 0.36 2.28 9.26
C GLY A 246 0.72 2.39 10.73
#